data_AF-A0A537ZBF0-F1
#
_entry.id   AF-A0A537ZBF0-F1
#
_cell.length_a   1.000
_cell.length_b   1.000
_cell.length_c   1.000
_cell.angle_alpha   90.00
_cell.angle_beta   90.00
_cell.angle_gamma   90.00
#
_symmetry.space_group_name_H-M   'P 1'
#
loop_
_entity.id
_entity.type
_entity.pdbx_description
1 polymer ?
#
loop_
_entity_poly.entity_id
_entity_poly.type
_entity_poly.pdbx_seq_one_letter_code
_entity_poly.pdbx_strand_id
1 'polypeptide(L)'
;MDERDPGDRSHDPDPHHALNTPADEPDPTEWPDPYEDREDPRDPPDPDGEPFGEEPHPATGTRSTSEPHPSQDPEAPDWEGPKRDKLDE
;
A
#
# COMPACT_ATOMS: atom_id res chain seq x y z
N MET A 1 41.49 27.38 3.20
CA MET A 1 40.03 27.57 3.13
C MET A 1 39.43 26.43 3.93
N ASP A 2 39.29 26.64 5.24
CA ASP A 2 38.50 25.76 6.11
C ASP A 2 37.38 26.65 6.65
N GLU A 3 36.39 26.85 5.80
CA GLU A 3 35.17 27.57 6.13
C GLU A 3 34.29 26.56 6.89
N ARG A 4 34.58 26.38 8.18
CA ARG A 4 33.68 25.65 9.07
C ARG A 4 32.41 26.48 9.20
N ASP A 5 31.32 25.99 8.62
CA ASP A 5 30.02 26.62 8.72
C ASP A 5 29.66 26.76 10.22
N PRO A 6 29.37 27.98 10.71
CA PRO A 6 29.10 28.21 12.12
C PRO A 6 27.83 27.50 12.63
N GLY A 7 27.05 26.87 11.74
CA GLY A 7 25.90 26.02 12.07
C GLY A 7 26.16 24.51 11.95
N ASP A 8 27.36 24.08 11.54
CA ASP A 8 27.65 22.65 11.34
C ASP A 8 27.82 21.90 12.67
N ARG A 9 26.77 21.17 13.04
CA ARG A 9 26.71 20.31 14.22
C ARG A 9 26.92 18.84 13.88
N SER A 10 27.25 18.50 12.64
CA SER A 10 27.36 17.10 12.18
C SER A 10 28.39 16.24 12.95
N HIS A 11 29.32 16.90 13.66
CA HIS A 11 30.36 16.26 14.46
C HIS A 11 30.04 16.25 15.98
N ASP A 12 28.91 16.83 16.40
CA ASP A 12 28.44 16.69 17.78
C ASP A 12 28.07 15.22 18.02
N PRO A 13 28.38 14.65 19.21
CA PRO A 13 28.05 13.25 19.52
C PRO A 13 26.54 12.99 19.59
N ASP A 14 25.74 14.03 19.84
CA ASP A 14 24.28 13.98 20.01
C ASP A 14 23.57 15.15 19.28
N PRO A 15 23.80 15.40 17.97
CA PRO A 15 23.31 16.60 17.30
C PRO A 15 21.78 16.65 17.19
N HIS A 16 21.15 15.48 17.20
CA HIS A 16 19.71 15.31 16.95
C HIS A 16 18.91 14.96 18.22
N HIS A 17 19.58 14.56 19.30
CA HIS A 17 18.92 14.21 20.56
C HIS A 17 18.34 15.43 21.27
N ALA A 18 18.98 16.60 21.18
CA ALA A 18 18.49 17.83 21.79
C ALA A 18 17.21 18.39 21.13
N LEU A 19 16.94 18.05 19.86
CA LEU A 19 15.74 18.49 19.13
C LEU A 19 14.57 17.53 19.32
N ASN A 20 14.84 16.31 19.81
CA ASN A 20 13.82 15.33 20.09
C ASN A 20 13.34 15.51 21.54
N THR A 21 12.30 16.32 21.72
CA THR A 21 11.64 16.59 23.01
C THR A 21 10.24 15.99 22.97
N PRO A 22 10.08 14.65 23.06
CA PRO A 22 8.77 14.03 23.06
C PRO A 22 7.99 14.51 24.28
N ALA A 23 6.69 14.72 24.12
CA ALA A 23 5.81 15.06 25.24
C ALA A 23 5.81 13.90 26.25
N ASP A 24 5.90 14.23 27.54
CA ASP A 24 5.84 13.25 28.64
C ASP A 24 4.47 12.55 28.67
N GLU A 25 3.42 13.32 28.37
CA GLU A 25 2.03 12.88 28.24
C GLU A 25 1.46 13.40 26.90
N PRO A 26 1.69 12.71 25.77
CA PRO A 26 1.10 13.09 24.51
C PRO A 26 -0.42 12.97 24.60
N ASP A 27 -1.14 13.92 24.00
CA ASP A 27 -2.59 13.81 23.90
C ASP A 27 -2.93 12.60 23.01
N PRO A 28 -3.69 11.61 23.51
CA PRO A 28 -4.03 10.42 22.74
C PRO A 28 -4.88 10.74 21.49
N THR A 29 -5.51 11.91 21.46
CA THR A 29 -6.28 12.39 20.30
C THR A 29 -5.42 13.11 19.25
N GLU A 30 -4.19 13.50 19.59
CA GLU A 30 -3.26 14.12 18.65
C GLU A 30 -2.64 13.06 17.70
N TRP A 31 -2.41 11.87 18.23
CA TRP A 31 -1.91 10.71 17.49
C TRP A 31 -2.76 9.48 17.82
N PRO A 32 -4.03 9.45 17.38
CA PRO A 32 -4.92 8.33 17.66
C PRO A 32 -4.32 7.05 17.07
N ASP A 33 -4.44 5.94 17.80
CA ASP A 33 -3.95 4.65 17.35
C ASP A 33 -4.76 4.21 16.11
N PRO A 34 -4.13 3.98 14.95
CA PRO A 34 -4.83 3.59 13.72
C PRO A 34 -5.47 2.21 13.79
N TYR A 35 -5.31 1.47 14.89
CA TYR A 35 -5.92 0.17 15.14
C TYR A 35 -7.07 0.22 16.15
N GLU A 36 -7.28 1.34 16.87
CA GLU A 36 -8.35 1.43 17.88
C GLU A 36 -9.76 1.35 17.27
N ASP A 37 -9.96 1.93 16.09
CA ASP A 37 -11.26 1.93 15.40
C ASP A 37 -11.50 0.69 14.53
N ARG A 38 -10.57 -0.27 14.50
CA ARG A 38 -10.71 -1.45 13.64
C ARG A 38 -11.63 -2.47 14.27
N GLU A 39 -12.45 -3.10 13.42
CA GLU A 39 -13.23 -4.27 13.82
C GLU A 39 -12.30 -5.37 14.35
N ASP A 40 -12.64 -5.97 15.50
CA ASP A 40 -11.87 -7.11 16.05
C ASP A 40 -11.91 -8.24 15.01
N PRO A 41 -10.78 -8.71 14.47
CA PRO A 41 -10.76 -9.78 13.47
C PRO A 41 -11.34 -11.11 13.96
N ARG A 42 -11.56 -11.24 15.28
CA ARG A 42 -12.18 -12.41 15.91
C ARG A 42 -13.66 -12.20 16.20
N ASP A 43 -14.17 -10.98 16.07
CA ASP A 43 -15.60 -10.74 16.14
C ASP A 43 -16.25 -11.40 14.91
N PRO A 44 -17.29 -12.22 15.09
CA PRO A 44 -17.97 -12.78 13.95
C PRO A 44 -18.55 -11.65 13.09
N PRO A 45 -18.50 -11.77 11.75
CA PRO A 45 -19.13 -10.78 10.89
C PRO A 45 -20.62 -10.67 11.23
N ASP A 46 -21.14 -9.45 11.15
CA ASP A 46 -22.59 -9.21 11.27
C ASP A 46 -23.31 -10.10 10.25
N PRO A 47 -24.28 -10.94 10.68
CA PRO A 47 -25.04 -11.78 9.76
C PRO A 47 -25.79 -10.99 8.69
N ASP A 48 -26.07 -9.72 8.94
CA ASP A 48 -26.73 -8.77 8.04
C ASP A 48 -25.73 -7.77 7.41
N GLY A 49 -24.44 -7.92 7.70
CA GLY A 49 -23.38 -7.08 7.15
C GLY A 49 -23.05 -7.50 5.73
N GLU A 50 -23.43 -6.68 4.75
CA GLU A 50 -23.13 -6.91 3.33
C GLU A 50 -21.59 -6.95 3.13
N PRO A 51 -21.01 -8.11 2.77
CA PRO A 51 -19.59 -8.22 2.53
C PRO A 51 -19.30 -7.57 1.18
N PHE A 52 -18.89 -6.31 1.21
CA PHE A 52 -18.37 -5.53 0.09
C PHE A 52 -19.35 -5.33 -1.09
N GLY A 53 -20.08 -4.21 -1.07
CA GLY A 53 -20.86 -3.71 -2.22
C GLY A 53 -22.16 -4.47 -2.49
N GLU A 54 -23.03 -3.89 -3.32
CA GLU A 54 -24.35 -4.47 -3.65
C GLU A 54 -24.26 -5.66 -4.61
N GLU A 55 -23.13 -5.85 -5.28
CA GLU A 55 -22.97 -6.90 -6.28
C GLU A 55 -22.40 -8.17 -5.62
N PRO A 56 -23.12 -9.30 -5.65
CA PRO A 56 -22.65 -10.52 -5.02
C PRO A 56 -21.33 -10.96 -5.66
N HIS A 57 -20.29 -11.14 -4.83
CA HIS A 57 -19.04 -11.71 -5.29
C HIS A 57 -19.27 -13.09 -5.94
N PRO A 58 -18.48 -13.44 -6.98
CA PRO A 58 -18.53 -14.78 -7.52
C PRO A 58 -18.18 -15.78 -6.42
N ALA A 59 -18.97 -16.86 -6.32
CA ALA A 59 -18.81 -17.88 -5.29
C ALA A 59 -17.39 -18.47 -5.29
N THR A 60 -16.89 -18.87 -4.12
CA THR A 60 -15.60 -19.57 -4.03
C THR A 60 -15.58 -20.80 -4.94
N GLY A 61 -14.60 -20.89 -5.84
CA GLY A 61 -14.49 -21.97 -6.82
C GLY A 61 -15.14 -21.69 -8.18
N THR A 62 -15.65 -20.48 -8.42
CA THR A 62 -16.07 -20.05 -9.77
C THR A 62 -14.91 -20.13 -10.76
N ARG A 63 -15.19 -20.68 -11.95
CA ARG A 63 -14.23 -20.75 -13.05
C ARG A 63 -14.35 -19.51 -13.92
N SER A 64 -13.21 -18.99 -14.38
CA SER A 64 -13.17 -17.88 -15.33
C SER A 64 -13.93 -18.24 -16.61
N THR A 65 -14.70 -17.27 -17.14
CA THR A 65 -15.40 -17.39 -18.43
C THR A 65 -14.58 -16.84 -19.59
N SER A 66 -13.39 -16.30 -19.33
CA SER A 66 -12.51 -15.81 -20.39
C SER A 66 -11.87 -16.96 -21.14
N GLU A 67 -11.83 -16.86 -22.47
CA GLU A 67 -11.00 -17.70 -23.31
C GLU A 67 -9.51 -17.58 -22.93
N PRO A 68 -8.71 -18.65 -23.15
CA PRO A 68 -7.26 -18.58 -22.96
C PRO A 68 -6.65 -17.48 -23.85
N HIS A 69 -5.56 -16.86 -23.38
CA HIS A 69 -4.81 -15.93 -24.22
C HIS A 69 -4.32 -16.67 -25.48
N PRO A 70 -4.36 -16.07 -26.70
CA PRO A 70 -4.00 -16.75 -27.94
C PRO A 70 -2.62 -17.42 -27.93
N SER A 71 -1.66 -16.88 -27.18
CA SER A 71 -0.34 -17.50 -27.00
C SER A 71 -0.35 -18.83 -26.22
N GLN A 72 -1.45 -19.17 -25.56
CA GLN A 72 -1.65 -20.39 -24.78
C GLN A 72 -2.56 -21.40 -25.50
N ASP A 73 -3.15 -21.01 -26.64
CA ASP A 73 -4.02 -21.86 -27.45
C ASP A 73 -3.23 -22.40 -28.66
N PRO A 74 -2.97 -23.73 -28.74
CA PRO A 74 -2.23 -24.31 -29.86
C PRO A 74 -2.98 -24.27 -31.20
N GLU A 75 -4.30 -24.04 -31.18
CA GLU A 75 -5.12 -23.88 -32.38
C GLU A 75 -5.22 -22.41 -32.85
N ALA A 76 -4.76 -21.46 -32.03
CA ALA A 76 -4.80 -20.05 -32.35
C ALA A 76 -3.66 -19.64 -33.32
N PRO A 77 -3.89 -18.64 -34.19
CA PRO A 77 -2.82 -18.06 -35.01
C PRO A 77 -1.78 -17.35 -34.13
N ASP A 78 -0.56 -17.20 -34.65
CA ASP A 78 0.52 -16.49 -33.96
C ASP A 78 0.08 -15.06 -33.54
N TRP A 79 0.24 -14.76 -32.26
CA TRP A 79 -0.11 -13.46 -31.70
C TRP A 79 1.01 -12.44 -31.93
N GLU A 80 0.75 -11.40 -32.75
CA GLU A 80 1.63 -10.23 -32.86
C GLU A 80 1.17 -9.15 -31.87
N GLY A 81 1.89 -9.02 -30.76
CA GLY A 81 1.59 -8.03 -29.73
C GLY A 81 1.77 -6.57 -30.19
N PRO A 82 1.25 -5.59 -29.44
CA PRO A 82 1.40 -4.17 -29.76
C PRO A 82 2.87 -3.77 -29.94
N LYS A 83 3.20 -3.17 -31.08
CA LYS A 83 4.57 -2.72 -31.39
C LYS A 83 4.96 -1.56 -30.46
N ARG A 84 6.12 -1.67 -29.84
CA ARG A 84 6.71 -0.64 -28.95
C ARG A 84 7.21 0.61 -29.70
N ASP A 85 6.87 0.76 -30.98
CA ASP A 85 7.36 1.82 -31.89
C ASP A 85 6.94 3.26 -31.52
N LYS A 86 6.18 3.45 -30.42
CA LYS A 86 5.71 4.77 -29.98
C LYS A 86 5.83 4.98 -28.46
N LEU A 87 6.76 4.31 -27.79
CA LEU A 87 6.89 4.43 -26.32
C LEU A 87 7.82 5.58 -25.88
N ASP A 88 8.53 6.23 -26.80
CA ASP A 88 9.35 7.42 -26.53
C ASP A 88 9.18 8.43 -27.69
N GLU A 89 8.19 9.33 -27.59
CA GLU A 89 8.23 10.66 -28.22
C GLU A 89 7.69 11.70 -27.25
#